data_AF-A0A3D1BGI9-F1
#
_entry.id   AF-A0A3D1BGI9-F1
#
_cell.length_a   1.000
_cell.length_b   1.000
_cell.length_c   1.000
_cell.angle_alpha   90.00
_cell.angle_beta   90.00
_cell.angle_gamma   90.00
#
_symmetry.space_group_name_H-M   'P 1'
#
loop_
_entity.id
_entity.type
_entity.pdbx_description
1 polymer ?
#
loop_
_entity_poly.entity_id
_entity_poly.type
_entity_poly.pdbx_seq_one_letter_code
_entity_poly.pdbx_strand_id
1 'polypeptide(L)'
;MGFFKRLFGQEKKESLDQGLAKSKQGVMERISRVFTGRRRIDDDLLDDLEEALILSDVGVDTTEAILGRLRKRATWEAYVDQGELMTMLREEVLGLITKDD
;
A
#
# COMPACT_ATOMS: atom_id res chain seq x y z
N MET A 1 -10.98 7.86 9.08
CA MET A 1 -11.63 6.64 9.60
C MET A 1 -13.13 6.58 9.22
N GLY A 2 -13.51 6.23 7.99
CA GLY A 2 -14.94 6.32 7.62
C GLY A 2 -15.43 5.59 6.36
N PHE A 3 -14.56 5.05 5.51
CA PHE A 3 -14.98 4.38 4.27
C PHE A 3 -15.70 3.05 4.54
N PHE A 4 -15.02 2.09 5.17
CA PHE A 4 -15.59 0.77 5.44
C PHE A 4 -16.81 0.77 6.38
N LYS A 5 -16.90 1.72 7.33
CA LYS A 5 -18.07 1.84 8.22
C LYS A 5 -19.29 2.45 7.51
N ARG A 6 -19.09 3.28 6.47
CA ARG A 6 -20.18 3.81 5.63
C ARG A 6 -20.65 2.78 4.58
N LEU A 7 -19.75 1.90 4.12
CA LEU A 7 -20.02 0.86 3.12
C LEU A 7 -20.51 -0.48 3.72
N PHE A 8 -20.08 -0.82 4.94
CA PHE A 8 -20.36 -2.11 5.56
C PHE A 8 -20.72 -1.92 7.04
N GLY A 9 -21.81 -2.58 7.49
CA GLY A 9 -22.16 -2.66 8.92
C GLY A 9 -21.07 -3.37 9.74
N GLN A 10 -21.08 -3.22 11.07
CA GLN A 10 -20.04 -3.77 11.96
C GLN A 10 -19.78 -5.27 11.74
N GLU A 11 -20.83 -6.09 11.62
CA GLU A 11 -20.70 -7.53 11.38
C GLU A 11 -20.07 -7.86 10.02
N LYS A 12 -20.45 -7.13 8.96
CA LYS A 12 -19.90 -7.33 7.61
C LYS A 12 -18.42 -6.97 7.54
N LYS A 13 -17.99 -5.98 8.33
CA LYS A 13 -16.58 -5.61 8.44
C LYS A 13 -15.77 -6.71 9.14
N GLU A 14 -16.27 -7.28 10.23
CA GLU A 14 -15.56 -8.37 10.93
C GLU A 14 -15.40 -9.62 10.05
N SER A 15 -16.45 -10.00 9.32
CA SER A 15 -16.38 -11.11 8.37
C SER A 15 -15.37 -10.84 7.23
N LEU A 16 -15.33 -9.62 6.71
CA LEU A 16 -14.36 -9.21 5.68
C LEU A 16 -12.92 -9.22 6.22
N ASP A 17 -12.70 -8.67 7.43
CA ASP A 17 -11.39 -8.64 8.08
C ASP A 17 -10.88 -10.07 8.32
N GLN A 18 -11.75 -11.00 8.73
CA GLN A 18 -11.41 -12.42 8.89
C GLN A 18 -11.10 -13.09 7.55
N GLY A 19 -11.92 -12.86 6.52
CA GLY A 19 -11.71 -13.45 5.19
C GLY A 19 -10.41 -12.99 4.52
N LEU A 20 -10.01 -11.73 4.75
CA LEU A 20 -8.79 -11.15 4.19
C LEU A 20 -7.55 -11.33 5.08
N ALA A 21 -7.68 -11.90 6.28
CA ALA A 21 -6.60 -11.95 7.26
C ALA A 21 -5.30 -12.54 6.71
N LYS A 22 -5.38 -13.65 5.97
CA LYS A 22 -4.21 -14.33 5.38
C LYS A 22 -3.54 -13.48 4.29
N SER A 23 -4.33 -12.96 3.35
CA SER A 23 -3.81 -12.12 2.27
C SER A 23 -3.19 -10.84 2.85
N LYS A 24 -3.87 -10.19 3.79
CA LYS A 24 -3.37 -9.00 4.49
C LYS A 24 -2.02 -9.29 5.17
N GLN A 25 -1.90 -10.42 5.87
CA GLN A 25 -0.64 -10.80 6.50
C GLN A 25 0.48 -11.00 5.47
N GLY A 26 0.23 -11.80 4.42
CA GLY A 26 1.24 -12.09 3.39
C GLY A 26 1.72 -10.84 2.65
N VAL A 27 0.79 -9.97 2.25
CA VAL A 27 1.10 -8.69 1.62
C VAL A 27 1.87 -7.78 2.58
N MET A 28 1.43 -7.65 3.84
CA MET A 28 2.12 -6.81 4.81
C MET A 28 3.54 -7.29 5.10
N GLU A 29 3.75 -8.60 5.22
CA GLU A 29 5.09 -9.15 5.46
C GLU A 29 6.04 -8.86 4.31
N ARG A 30 5.58 -8.99 3.04
CA ARG A 30 6.40 -8.67 1.87
C ARG A 30 6.78 -7.19 1.82
N ILE A 31 5.80 -6.31 1.94
CA ILE A 31 6.03 -4.86 1.90
C ILE A 31 6.90 -4.39 3.08
N SER A 32 6.66 -4.93 4.28
CA SER A 32 7.46 -4.56 5.46
C SER A 32 8.93 -4.96 5.31
N ARG A 33 9.22 -6.07 4.61
CA ARG A 33 10.59 -6.47 4.28
C ARG A 33 11.26 -5.47 3.34
N VAL A 34 10.56 -5.00 2.31
CA VAL A 34 11.08 -3.98 1.38
C VAL A 34 11.51 -2.70 2.12
N PHE A 35 10.71 -2.26 3.10
CA PHE A 35 11.00 -1.04 3.85
C PHE A 35 12.01 -1.22 5.00
N THR A 36 12.45 -2.45 5.29
CA THR A 36 13.37 -2.71 6.40
C THR A 36 14.74 -2.07 6.12
N GLY A 37 15.18 -1.17 6.99
CA GLY A 37 16.46 -0.48 6.86
C GLY A 37 16.51 0.63 5.80
N ARG A 38 15.40 0.88 5.09
CA ARG A 38 15.27 1.98 4.13
C ARG A 38 14.68 3.21 4.83
N ARG A 39 15.13 4.42 4.43
CA ARG A 39 14.67 5.70 4.99
C ARG A 39 14.32 6.75 3.93
N ARG A 40 14.38 6.34 2.67
CA ARG A 40 14.19 7.17 1.49
C ARG A 40 13.53 6.33 0.42
N ILE A 41 12.64 6.94 -0.35
CA ILE A 41 12.10 6.37 -1.57
C ILE A 41 13.11 6.65 -2.68
N ASP A 42 13.95 5.68 -2.96
CA ASP A 42 14.90 5.64 -4.09
C ASP A 42 14.43 4.63 -5.14
N ASP A 43 15.17 4.54 -6.25
CA ASP A 43 14.82 3.63 -7.35
C ASP A 43 14.86 2.16 -6.90
N ASP A 44 15.88 1.76 -6.14
CA ASP A 44 15.99 0.40 -5.59
C ASP A 44 14.77 0.01 -4.74
N LEU A 45 14.31 0.90 -3.84
CA LEU A 45 13.12 0.64 -3.03
C LEU A 45 11.87 0.49 -3.90
N LEU A 46 11.74 1.31 -4.95
CA LEU A 46 10.58 1.26 -5.84
C LEU A 46 10.56 -0.04 -6.66
N ASP A 47 11.71 -0.52 -7.11
CA ASP A 47 11.85 -1.80 -7.82
C ASP A 47 11.51 -2.99 -6.90
N ASP A 48 12.07 -3.01 -5.67
CA ASP A 48 11.77 -4.02 -4.65
C ASP A 48 10.25 -4.03 -4.31
N LEU A 49 9.63 -2.84 -4.29
CA LEU A 49 8.20 -2.68 -4.02
C LEU A 49 7.34 -3.13 -5.21
N GLU A 50 7.78 -2.89 -6.45
CA GLU A 50 7.14 -3.39 -7.66
C GLU A 50 7.01 -4.91 -7.62
N GLU A 51 8.13 -5.61 -7.40
CA GLU A 51 8.14 -7.07 -7.30
C GLU A 51 7.17 -7.57 -6.23
N ALA A 52 7.21 -6.95 -5.04
CA ALA A 52 6.34 -7.32 -3.93
C ALA A 52 4.85 -7.16 -4.23
N LEU A 53 4.47 -6.12 -4.98
CA LEU A 53 3.09 -5.84 -5.38
C LEU A 53 2.62 -6.80 -6.49
N ILE A 54 3.46 -7.08 -7.49
CA ILE A 54 3.17 -8.05 -8.55
C ILE A 54 2.95 -9.46 -7.98
N LEU A 55 3.80 -9.91 -7.05
CA LEU A 55 3.66 -11.19 -6.35
C LEU A 55 2.44 -11.25 -5.40
N SER A 56 1.78 -10.12 -5.19
CA SER A 56 0.60 -9.97 -4.34
C SER A 56 -0.69 -9.81 -5.14
N ASP A 57 -0.68 -10.20 -6.42
CA ASP A 57 -1.84 -10.18 -7.32
C ASP A 57 -2.44 -8.77 -7.58
N VAL A 58 -1.62 -7.72 -7.50
CA VAL A 58 -2.04 -6.33 -7.76
C VAL A 58 -2.15 -6.02 -9.27
N GLY A 59 -1.33 -6.69 -10.09
CA GLY A 59 -1.24 -6.47 -11.53
C GLY A 59 -0.30 -5.31 -11.91
N VAL A 60 0.20 -5.35 -13.15
CA VAL A 60 1.24 -4.43 -13.66
C VAL A 60 0.75 -2.98 -13.68
N ASP A 61 -0.33 -2.70 -14.41
CA ASP A 61 -0.86 -1.33 -14.58
C ASP A 61 -1.18 -0.65 -13.25
N THR A 62 -1.80 -1.39 -12.31
CA THR A 62 -2.12 -0.88 -10.97
C THR A 62 -0.85 -0.60 -10.17
N THR A 63 0.16 -1.46 -10.28
CA THR A 63 1.43 -1.32 -9.57
C THR A 63 2.18 -0.09 -10.08
N GLU A 64 2.29 0.09 -11.40
CA GLU A 64 2.87 1.29 -12.00
C GLU A 64 2.16 2.57 -11.54
N ALA A 65 0.83 2.56 -11.46
CA ALA A 65 0.05 3.69 -10.98
C ALA A 65 0.35 4.02 -9.50
N ILE A 66 0.50 3.01 -8.64
CA ILE A 66 0.86 3.18 -7.23
C ILE A 66 2.27 3.78 -7.10
N LEU A 67 3.26 3.16 -7.77
CA LEU A 67 4.66 3.57 -7.70
C LEU A 67 4.89 4.97 -8.28
N GLY A 68 4.19 5.31 -9.37
CA GLY A 68 4.23 6.65 -9.95
C GLY A 68 3.73 7.73 -9.00
N ARG A 69 2.71 7.43 -8.18
CA ARG A 69 2.19 8.38 -7.17
C ARG A 69 3.13 8.49 -5.97
N LEU A 70 3.68 7.37 -5.50
CA LEU A 70 4.71 7.36 -4.45
C LEU A 70 5.95 8.17 -4.86
N ARG A 71 6.46 7.97 -6.08
CA ARG A 71 7.60 8.70 -6.63
C ARG A 71 7.34 10.21 -6.68
N LYS A 72 6.14 10.63 -7.11
CA LYS A 72 5.74 12.05 -7.13
C LYS A 72 5.62 12.66 -5.73
N ARG A 73 5.28 11.86 -4.71
CA ARG A 73 5.20 12.33 -3.32
C ARG A 73 6.58 12.40 -2.68
N ALA A 74 7.43 11.41 -2.95
CA ALA A 74 8.81 11.33 -2.47
C ALA A 74 9.68 12.52 -2.89
N THR A 75 9.41 13.15 -4.04
CA THR A 75 10.16 14.35 -4.45
C THR A 75 10.00 15.54 -3.50
N TRP A 76 8.95 15.52 -2.65
CA TRP A 76 8.66 16.58 -1.68
C TRP A 76 9.00 16.17 -0.23
N GLU A 77 9.16 14.88 0.05
CA GLU A 77 9.44 14.33 1.39
C GLU A 77 10.81 13.64 1.41
N ALA A 78 11.84 14.31 1.96
CA ALA A 78 13.25 13.90 1.81
C ALA A 78 13.70 12.73 2.72
N TYR A 79 13.01 12.48 3.83
CA TYR A 79 13.28 11.39 4.78
C TYR A 79 11.97 10.90 5.37
N VAL A 80 11.75 9.59 5.31
CA VAL A 80 10.53 8.93 5.82
C VAL A 80 10.92 7.67 6.55
N ASP A 81 10.35 7.46 7.74
CA ASP A 81 10.53 6.21 8.47
C ASP A 81 9.68 5.07 7.88
N GLN A 82 9.89 3.85 8.37
CA GLN A 82 9.17 2.67 7.88
C GLN A 82 7.65 2.76 8.08
N GLY A 83 7.19 3.38 9.17
CA GLY A 83 5.77 3.58 9.45
C GLY A 83 5.16 4.62 8.53
N GLU A 84 5.91 5.68 8.22
CA GLU A 84 5.53 6.69 7.23
C GLU A 84 5.46 6.11 5.83
N LEU A 85 6.45 5.33 5.38
CA LEU A 85 6.44 4.62 4.10
C LEU A 85 5.19 3.74 3.94
N MET A 86 4.86 2.97 4.97
CA MET A 86 3.66 2.13 4.98
C MET A 86 2.37 2.97 4.92
N THR A 87 2.35 4.11 5.61
CA THR A 87 1.21 5.02 5.60
C THR A 87 1.02 5.67 4.24
N MET A 88 2.10 6.15 3.62
CA MET A 88 2.09 6.72 2.27
C MET A 88 1.57 5.72 1.25
N LEU A 89 2.10 4.49 1.24
CA LEU A 89 1.64 3.45 0.33
C LEU A 89 0.15 3.16 0.50
N ARG A 90 -0.31 3.04 1.75
CA ARG A 90 -1.73 2.83 2.05
C ARG A 90 -2.60 3.99 1.53
N GLU A 91 -2.15 5.22 1.69
CA GLU A 91 -2.85 6.41 1.21
C GLU A 91 -2.94 6.45 -0.31
N GLU A 92 -1.86 6.11 -1.03
CA GLU A 92 -1.88 6.06 -2.50
C GLU A 92 -2.77 4.94 -3.03
N VAL A 93 -2.72 3.75 -2.44
CA VAL A 93 -3.62 2.64 -2.78
C VAL A 93 -5.08 3.02 -2.52
N LEU A 94 -5.37 3.61 -1.36
CA LEU A 94 -6.72 4.07 -1.05
C LEU A 94 -7.17 5.15 -2.04
N GLY A 95 -6.29 6.10 -2.37
CA GLY A 95 -6.56 7.18 -3.31
C GLY A 95 -6.66 6.73 -4.78
N LEU A 96 -6.33 5.48 -5.10
CA LEU A 96 -6.67 4.85 -6.38
C LEU A 96 -8.03 4.17 -6.32
N ILE A 97 -8.34 3.46 -5.22
CA ILE A 97 -9.59 2.72 -5.06
C ILE A 97 -10.80 3.65 -4.82
N THR A 98 -10.60 4.78 -4.14
CA THR A 98 -11.69 5.71 -3.80
C THR A 98 -11.83 6.87 -4.79
N LYS A 99 -10.93 6.98 -5.76
CA LYS A 99 -11.15 7.83 -6.92
C LYS A 99 -11.98 7.03 -7.91
N ASP A 100 -13.28 7.01 -7.66
CA ASP A 100 -14.23 7.00 -8.76
C ASP A 100 -14.01 8.32 -9.54
N ASP A 101 -14.12 8.30 -10.87
CA ASP A 101 -14.34 9.51 -11.66
C ASP A 101 -15.49 10.37 -11.08
#